data_AF-A0A1T5BGI3-F1
#
_entry.id   AF-A0A1T5BGI3-F1
#
_cell.length_a   1.000
_cell.length_b   1.000
_cell.length_c   1.000
_cell.angle_alpha   90.00
_cell.angle_beta   90.00
_cell.angle_gamma   90.00
#
_symmetry.space_group_name_H-M   'P 1'
#
loop_
_entity.id
_entity.type
_entity.pdbx_description
1 polymer ?
#
loop_
_entity_poly.entity_id
_entity_poly.type
_entity_poly.pdbx_seq_one_letter_code
_entity_poly.pdbx_strand_id
1 'polypeptide(L)'
;MRRKGHFIDKNKNQIFNDEALVSSKVYPDTPTLQELEQMIFNGSVEMIFICNYQTEQTSKLELLSINDVKYEWHTKYKNNISLDDEAYLNDFPNGYCFFVELWEGEKGTPILVLFECH
;
A
#
# COMPACT_ATOMS: atom_id res chain seq x y z
N MET A 1 6.43 -18.69 15.97
CA MET A 1 5.04 -18.20 15.76
C MET A 1 4.71 -18.36 14.29
N ARG A 2 3.63 -19.07 13.91
CA ARG A 2 3.09 -18.96 12.55
C ARG A 2 2.65 -17.51 12.36
N ARG A 3 3.25 -16.81 11.39
CA ARG A 3 2.77 -15.48 10.98
C ARG A 3 1.36 -15.70 10.43
N LYS A 4 0.39 -14.96 10.97
CA LYS A 4 -1.01 -14.99 10.52
C LYS A 4 -1.31 -13.72 9.74
N GLY A 5 -1.92 -13.85 8.57
CA GLY A 5 -2.32 -12.75 7.69
C GLY A 5 -1.23 -12.31 6.73
N HIS A 6 -1.46 -11.14 6.12
CA HIS A 6 -0.59 -10.59 5.08
C HIS A 6 0.59 -9.84 5.69
N PHE A 7 1.78 -10.01 5.12
CA PHE A 7 2.96 -9.27 5.53
C PHE A 7 3.98 -9.15 4.39
N ILE A 8 4.81 -8.10 4.44
CA ILE A 8 6.02 -7.98 3.64
C ILE A 8 7.18 -8.54 4.46
N ASP A 9 7.94 -9.47 3.90
CA ASP A 9 9.26 -9.85 4.37
C ASP A 9 10.30 -8.91 3.73
N LYS A 10 10.85 -7.97 4.49
CA LYS A 10 11.74 -6.93 3.97
C LYS A 10 13.09 -7.47 3.52
N ASN A 11 13.55 -8.58 4.08
CA ASN A 11 14.81 -9.20 3.68
C ASN A 11 14.71 -9.84 2.29
N LYS A 12 13.53 -10.37 1.96
CA LYS A 12 13.27 -11.00 0.66
C LYS A 12 12.64 -10.05 -0.34
N ASN A 13 12.09 -8.94 0.13
CA ASN A 13 11.23 -8.04 -0.62
C ASN A 13 10.05 -8.78 -1.27
N GLN A 14 9.25 -9.47 -0.43
CA GLN A 14 8.15 -10.33 -0.87
C GLN A 14 6.92 -10.16 0.05
N ILE A 15 5.72 -10.13 -0.55
CA ILE A 15 4.45 -10.22 0.17
C ILE A 15 4.07 -11.68 0.36
N PHE A 16 3.67 -12.04 1.57
CA PHE A 16 3.12 -13.34 1.91
C PHE A 16 1.74 -13.19 2.54
N ASN A 17 0.92 -14.23 2.39
CA ASN A 17 -0.22 -14.52 3.24
C ASN A 17 0.06 -15.83 3.97
N ASP A 18 0.35 -15.75 5.27
CA ASP A 18 0.89 -16.87 6.06
C ASP A 18 2.17 -17.46 5.44
N GLU A 19 2.07 -18.62 4.80
CA GLU A 19 3.16 -19.35 4.14
C GLU A 19 3.08 -19.22 2.60
N ALA A 20 1.99 -18.66 2.06
CA ALA A 20 1.77 -18.51 0.63
C ALA A 20 2.38 -17.20 0.11
N LEU A 21 3.18 -17.29 -0.95
CA LEU A 21 3.71 -16.12 -1.64
C LEU A 21 2.59 -15.42 -2.40
N VAL A 22 2.40 -14.13 -2.18
CA VAL A 22 1.40 -13.28 -2.86
C VAL A 22 2.05 -12.44 -3.94
N SER A 23 3.24 -11.88 -3.65
CA SER A 23 4.01 -11.12 -4.62
C SER A 23 5.49 -11.19 -4.29
N SER A 24 6.33 -11.23 -5.32
CA SER A 24 7.78 -11.18 -5.18
C SER A 24 8.44 -10.04 -5.95
N LYS A 25 7.64 -9.07 -6.40
CA LYS A 25 8.13 -8.01 -7.26
C LYS A 25 7.37 -6.72 -6.99
N VAL A 26 8.15 -5.67 -6.73
CA VAL A 26 7.67 -4.29 -6.66
C VAL A 26 7.65 -3.74 -8.09
N TYR A 27 6.61 -2.98 -8.44
CA TYR A 27 6.61 -2.23 -9.69
C TYR A 27 7.70 -1.14 -9.62
N PRO A 28 8.51 -0.98 -10.66
CA PRO A 28 9.58 0.01 -10.66
C PRO A 28 9.05 1.45 -10.76
N ASP A 29 7.84 1.63 -11.29
CA ASP A 29 7.27 2.95 -11.55
C ASP A 29 6.25 3.31 -10.45
N THR A 30 6.48 4.44 -9.80
CA THR A 30 5.52 5.05 -8.88
C THR A 30 4.49 5.85 -9.70
N PRO A 31 3.19 5.51 -9.63
CA PRO A 31 2.17 6.26 -10.36
C PRO A 31 2.01 7.66 -9.78
N THR A 32 1.63 8.62 -10.62
CA THR A 32 1.13 9.91 -10.14
C THR A 32 -0.15 9.72 -9.33
N LEU A 33 -0.50 10.70 -8.50
CA LEU A 33 -1.72 10.64 -7.68
C LEU A 33 -2.99 10.50 -8.55
N GLN A 34 -2.99 11.12 -9.74
CA GLN A 34 -4.08 11.01 -10.70
C GLN A 34 -4.16 9.60 -11.29
N GLU A 35 -3.04 8.99 -11.67
CA GLU A 35 -3.01 7.62 -12.17
C GLU A 35 -3.45 6.63 -11.09
N LEU A 36 -3.00 6.83 -9.85
CA LEU A 36 -3.41 6.02 -8.71
C LEU A 36 -4.92 6.07 -8.48
N GLU A 37 -5.50 7.28 -8.52
CA GLU A 37 -6.96 7.48 -8.47
C GLU A 37 -7.65 6.69 -9.61
N GLN A 38 -7.18 6.84 -10.85
CA GLN A 38 -7.76 6.11 -11.98
C GLN A 38 -7.65 4.59 -11.83
N MET A 39 -6.51 4.07 -11.37
CA MET A 39 -6.29 2.65 -11.18
C MET A 39 -7.25 2.07 -10.14
N ILE A 40 -7.49 2.78 -9.03
CA ILE A 40 -8.45 2.38 -8.00
C ILE A 40 -9.87 2.40 -8.57
N PHE A 41 -10.28 3.52 -9.19
CA PHE A 41 -11.66 3.70 -9.64
C PHE A 41 -12.04 2.77 -10.80
N ASN A 42 -11.12 2.50 -11.72
CA ASN A 42 -11.34 1.65 -12.89
C ASN A 42 -11.14 0.15 -12.62
N GLY A 43 -10.72 -0.23 -11.41
CA GLY A 43 -10.52 -1.63 -11.02
C GLY A 43 -9.25 -2.26 -11.58
N SER A 44 -8.25 -1.45 -11.92
CA SER A 44 -6.92 -1.94 -12.31
C SER A 44 -6.14 -2.50 -11.12
N VAL A 45 -6.41 -2.00 -9.91
CA VAL A 45 -5.84 -2.55 -8.66
C VAL A 45 -6.68 -3.73 -8.19
N GLU A 46 -6.02 -4.87 -7.95
CA GLU A 46 -6.67 -6.09 -7.47
C GLU A 46 -6.88 -6.07 -5.94
N MET A 47 -5.87 -5.62 -5.20
CA MET A 47 -5.86 -5.58 -3.74
C MET A 47 -5.25 -4.27 -3.25
N ILE A 48 -5.79 -3.75 -2.15
CA ILE A 48 -5.25 -2.59 -1.45
C ILE A 48 -4.93 -3.03 -0.03
N PHE A 49 -3.68 -2.85 0.38
CA PHE A 49 -3.23 -3.09 1.75
C PHE A 49 -2.88 -1.78 2.43
N ILE A 50 -3.05 -1.74 3.74
CA ILE A 50 -2.48 -0.73 4.62
C ILE A 50 -1.46 -1.37 5.55
N CYS A 51 -0.33 -0.71 5.73
CA CYS A 51 0.70 -1.03 6.70
C CYS A 51 0.72 0.04 7.79
N ASN A 52 0.16 -0.31 8.96
CA ASN A 52 0.17 0.52 10.17
C ASN A 52 1.28 0.12 11.16
N TYR A 53 1.95 -1.02 10.92
CA TYR A 53 2.98 -1.55 11.80
C TYR A 53 4.11 -2.18 10.99
N GLN A 54 5.31 -1.66 11.19
CA GLN A 54 6.52 -2.18 10.58
C GLN A 54 7.67 -2.26 11.57
N THR A 55 8.56 -3.22 11.29
CA THR A 55 9.84 -3.45 11.96
C THR A 55 10.94 -3.38 10.90
N GLU A 56 12.19 -3.53 11.30
CA GLU A 56 13.32 -3.66 10.37
C GLU A 56 13.15 -4.85 9.41
N GLN A 57 12.49 -5.93 9.84
CA GLN A 57 12.42 -7.18 9.08
C GLN A 57 11.08 -7.41 8.40
N THR A 58 10.00 -6.80 8.90
CA THR A 58 8.63 -7.11 8.45
C THR A 58 7.72 -5.89 8.47
N SER A 59 6.80 -5.83 7.50
CA SER A 59 5.64 -4.91 7.51
C SER A 59 4.38 -5.73 7.59
N LYS A 60 3.50 -5.47 8.57
CA LYS A 60 2.20 -6.15 8.65
C LYS A 60 1.22 -5.44 7.74
N LEU A 61 0.46 -6.23 6.97
CA LEU A 61 -0.49 -5.72 6.01
C LEU A 61 -1.91 -6.10 6.43
N GLU A 62 -2.79 -5.11 6.38
CA GLU A 62 -4.24 -5.28 6.53
C GLU A 62 -4.92 -5.02 5.20
N LEU A 63 -5.77 -5.95 4.76
CA LEU A 63 -6.51 -5.80 3.50
C LEU A 63 -7.61 -4.75 3.68
N LEU A 64 -7.64 -3.76 2.78
CA LEU A 64 -8.69 -2.77 2.70
C LEU A 64 -9.74 -3.16 1.65
N SER A 65 -10.99 -2.84 1.97
CA SER A 65 -12.09 -2.86 0.98
C SER A 65 -11.84 -1.77 -0.05
N ILE A 66 -11.77 -2.15 -1.33
CA ILE A 66 -11.64 -1.20 -2.44
C ILE A 66 -12.81 -0.20 -2.44
N ASN A 67 -14.02 -0.63 -2.07
CA ASN A 67 -15.18 0.25 -2.02
C ASN A 67 -15.05 1.29 -0.91
N ASP A 68 -14.49 0.91 0.24
CA ASP A 68 -14.27 1.81 1.37
C ASP A 68 -13.18 2.83 1.01
N VAL A 69 -12.11 2.38 0.35
CA VAL A 69 -11.07 3.28 -0.17
C VAL A 69 -11.64 4.28 -1.19
N LYS A 70 -12.49 3.83 -2.11
CA LYS A 70 -13.17 4.72 -3.07
C LYS A 70 -14.07 5.74 -2.37
N TYR A 71 -14.81 5.28 -1.36
CA TYR A 71 -15.72 6.14 -0.59
C TYR A 71 -14.96 7.22 0.18
N GLU A 72 -13.84 6.86 0.81
CA GLU A 72 -13.03 7.77 1.62
C GLU A 72 -11.96 8.53 0.81
N TRP A 73 -11.80 8.25 -0.49
CA TRP A 73 -10.67 8.71 -1.32
C TRP A 73 -10.36 10.19 -1.16
N HIS A 74 -11.35 11.06 -1.42
CA HIS A 74 -11.16 12.50 -1.39
C HIS A 74 -11.05 13.10 0.03
N THR A 75 -11.47 12.35 1.03
CA THR A 75 -11.52 12.83 2.43
C THR A 75 -10.33 12.37 3.27
N LYS A 76 -9.79 11.18 2.99
CA LYS A 76 -8.79 10.52 3.82
C LYS A 76 -7.49 10.23 3.08
N TYR A 77 -7.55 9.80 1.82
CA TYR A 77 -6.38 9.27 1.11
C TYR A 77 -5.72 10.33 0.22
N LYS A 78 -6.46 10.95 -0.70
CA LYS A 78 -5.92 11.82 -1.75
C LYS A 78 -4.99 12.92 -1.23
N ASN A 79 -5.36 13.57 -0.12
CA ASN A 79 -4.58 14.68 0.45
C ASN A 79 -3.54 14.24 1.48
N ASN A 80 -3.48 12.95 1.79
CA ASN A 80 -2.52 12.36 2.73
C ASN A 80 -1.55 11.41 2.04
N ILE A 81 -1.52 11.32 0.70
CA ILE A 81 -0.55 10.49 -0.01
C ILE A 81 0.69 11.31 -0.33
N SER A 82 1.85 10.81 0.07
CA SER A 82 3.16 11.28 -0.36
C SER A 82 3.70 10.35 -1.44
N LEU A 83 4.10 10.90 -2.57
CA LEU A 83 4.78 10.16 -3.65
C LEU A 83 6.31 10.39 -3.63
N ASP A 84 6.77 11.31 -2.79
CA ASP A 84 8.19 11.55 -2.55
C ASP A 84 8.71 10.59 -1.46
N ASP A 85 10.03 10.36 -1.46
CA ASP A 85 10.71 9.48 -0.47
C ASP A 85 10.75 10.10 0.94
N GLU A 86 10.45 11.38 1.07
CA GLU A 86 10.44 12.13 2.32
C GLU A 86 9.17 12.99 2.41
N ALA A 87 8.58 13.07 3.61
CA ALA A 87 7.39 13.86 3.87
C ALA A 87 7.48 14.56 5.24
N TYR A 88 7.12 15.84 5.29
CA TYR A 88 6.92 16.56 6.54
C TYR A 88 5.46 16.44 6.96
N LEU A 89 5.21 15.80 8.10
CA LEU A 89 3.84 15.51 8.56
C LEU A 89 2.96 16.76 8.75
N ASN A 90 3.57 17.92 9.00
CA ASN A 90 2.86 19.19 9.11
C ASN A 90 2.24 19.67 7.78
N ASP A 91 2.68 19.13 6.65
CA ASP A 91 2.14 19.45 5.34
C ASP A 91 0.87 18.65 5.04
N PHE A 92 0.54 17.65 5.88
CA PHE A 92 -0.58 16.74 5.68
C PHE A 92 -1.71 16.97 6.69
N PRO A 93 -2.98 16.86 6.25
CA PRO A 93 -4.13 16.92 7.15
C PRO A 93 -4.01 15.95 8.32
N ASN A 94 -4.29 16.43 9.53
CA ASN A 94 -4.27 15.64 10.76
C ASN A 94 -2.90 15.04 11.14
N GLY A 95 -1.82 15.47 10.49
CA GLY A 95 -0.46 15.11 10.87
C GLY A 95 -0.04 13.69 10.50
N TYR A 96 -0.64 13.08 9.48
CA TYR A 96 -0.27 11.74 9.00
C TYR A 96 -0.17 11.72 7.48
N CYS A 97 0.61 10.79 6.93
CA CYS A 97 0.65 10.54 5.49
C CYS A 97 0.75 9.05 5.15
N PHE A 98 0.56 8.73 3.88
CA PHE A 98 0.72 7.41 3.28
C PHE A 98 1.80 7.48 2.20
N PHE A 99 2.85 6.68 2.36
CA PHE A 99 3.70 6.35 1.23
C PHE A 99 3.08 5.22 0.44
N VAL A 100 3.30 5.21 -0.87
CA VAL A 100 2.66 4.28 -1.80
C VAL A 100 3.70 3.39 -2.44
N GLU A 101 3.49 2.07 -2.39
CA GLU A 101 4.20 1.12 -3.26
C GLU A 101 3.19 0.29 -4.05
N LEU A 102 3.55 0.03 -5.31
CA LEU A 102 2.84 -0.93 -6.14
C LEU A 102 3.61 -2.23 -6.21
N TRP A 103 2.90 -3.34 -6.10
CA TRP A 103 3.43 -4.70 -6.17
C TRP A 103 2.76 -5.47 -7.30
N GLU A 104 3.48 -6.40 -7.91
CA GLU A 104 2.97 -7.23 -9.00
C GLU A 104 2.34 -8.51 -8.44
N GLY A 105 1.02 -8.67 -8.60
CA GLY A 105 0.29 -9.88 -8.26
C GLY A 105 0.51 -11.01 -9.26
N GLU A 106 -0.10 -12.19 -9.02
CA GLU A 106 0.13 -13.43 -9.78
C GLU A 106 -0.09 -13.31 -11.31
N LYS A 107 -0.89 -12.34 -11.76
CA LYS A 107 -1.23 -12.14 -13.17
C LYS A 107 -0.69 -10.84 -13.76
N GLY A 108 0.28 -10.21 -13.11
CA GLY A 108 0.73 -8.86 -13.49
C GLY A 108 -0.29 -7.78 -13.11
N THR A 109 -1.19 -8.09 -12.16
CA THR A 109 -2.19 -7.18 -11.63
C THR A 109 -1.58 -6.35 -10.50
N PRO A 110 -1.74 -5.02 -10.50
CA PRO A 110 -1.26 -4.16 -9.42
C PRO A 110 -1.91 -4.46 -8.07
N ILE A 111 -1.07 -4.61 -7.06
CA ILE A 111 -1.41 -4.61 -5.65
C ILE A 111 -0.90 -3.29 -5.08
N LEU A 112 -1.78 -2.52 -4.45
CA LEU A 112 -1.44 -1.25 -3.82
C LEU A 112 -1.13 -1.47 -2.34
N VAL A 113 0.00 -0.96 -1.86
CA VAL A 113 0.35 -0.95 -0.44
C VAL A 113 0.50 0.51 0.02
N LEU A 114 -0.25 0.87 1.06
CA LEU A 114 -0.21 2.17 1.72
C LEU A 114 0.56 2.05 3.04
N PHE A 115 1.69 2.73 3.18
CA PHE A 115 2.46 2.77 4.42
C PHE A 115 2.09 4.01 5.22
N GLU A 116 1.36 3.82 6.30
CA GLU A 116 0.91 4.91 7.16
C GLU A 116 2.06 5.42 8.05
N CYS A 117 2.22 6.74 8.09
CA CYS A 117 3.23 7.45 8.88
C CYS A 117 2.53 8.52 9.74
N HIS A 118 2.89 8.57 11.03
CA HIS A 118 2.41 9.50 12.05
C HIS A 118 3.60 10.10 12.82
#